data_AF-A0A4Y2U7G9-F1
#
_entry.id   AF-A0A4Y2U7G9-F1
#
_cell.length_a   1.000
_cell.length_b   1.000
_cell.length_c   1.000
_cell.angle_alpha   90.00
_cell.angle_beta   90.00
_cell.angle_gamma   90.00
#
_symmetry.space_group_name_H-M   'P 1'
#
loop_
_entity.id
_entity.type
_entity.pdbx_description
1 polymer ?
#
loop_
_entity_poly.entity_id
_entity_poly.type
_entity_poly.pdbx_seq_one_letter_code
_entity_poly.pdbx_strand_id
1 'polypeptide(L)' 'MNIGLYYILQNIRRNLAYDRPVPKELLIKVLVLNMKINEAGGEVNERNKELMKVLSDLLPSSFKEAISS' A
#
# COMPACT_ATOMS: atom_id res chain seq x y z
N MET A 1 -8.92 -2.19 9.94
CA MET A 1 -8.30 -1.53 8.76
C MET A 1 -7.09 -2.30 8.22
N ASN A 2 -6.17 -2.78 9.06
CA ASN A 2 -5.03 -3.61 8.64
C ASN A 2 -5.39 -4.85 7.78
N ILE A 3 -6.49 -5.55 8.08
CA ILE A 3 -6.97 -6.68 7.26
C ILE A 3 -7.33 -6.24 5.83
N GLY A 4 -8.04 -5.10 5.69
CA GLY A 4 -8.40 -4.56 4.38
C GLY A 4 -7.18 -4.14 3.57
N LEU A 5 -6.21 -3.49 4.23
CA LEU A 5 -4.94 -3.10 3.63
C LEU A 5 -4.17 -4.32 3.09
N TYR A 6 -4.13 -5.41 3.86
CA TYR A 6 -3.48 -6.66 3.46
C TYR A 6 -4.03 -7.22 2.14
N TYR A 7 -5.36 -7.29 1.97
CA TYR A 7 -5.96 -7.84 0.76
C TYR A 7 -5.64 -7.01 -0.49
N ILE A 8 -5.62 -5.68 -0.35
CA ILE A 8 -5.25 -4.80 -1.47
C ILE A 8 -3.78 -4.99 -1.84
N LEU A 9 -2.89 -5.04 -0.84
CA LEU A 9 -1.46 -5.29 -1.07
C LEU A 9 -1.20 -6.64 -1.74
N GLN A 10 -1.92 -7.69 -1.35
CA GLN A 10 -1.82 -9.00 -2.00
C GLN A 10 -2.32 -8.99 -3.45
N ASN A 11 -3.34 -8.18 -3.76
CA ASN A 11 -3.83 -8.01 -5.12
C ASN A 11 -2.78 -7.30 -5.99
N ILE A 12 -2.18 -6.23 -5.48
CA ILE A 12 -1.08 -5.53 -6.17
C ILE A 12 0.09 -6.49 -6.40
N ARG A 13 0.53 -7.22 -5.37
CA ARG A 13 1.61 -8.20 -5.47
C ARG A 13 1.31 -9.27 -6.53
N ARG A 14 0.07 -9.74 -6.62
CA ARG A 14 -0.36 -10.69 -7.66
C ARG A 14 -0.28 -10.08 -9.06
N ASN A 15 -0.74 -8.85 -9.25
CA ASN A 15 -0.62 -8.20 -10.56
C ASN A 15 0.84 -8.09 -11.00
N LEU A 16 1.73 -7.66 -10.10
CA LEU A 16 3.16 -7.58 -10.39
C LEU A 16 3.78 -8.95 -10.69
N ALA A 17 3.44 -9.98 -9.92
CA ALA A 17 3.96 -11.33 -10.14
C ALA A 17 3.55 -11.96 -11.49
N TYR A 18 2.52 -11.41 -12.14
CA TYR A 18 2.01 -11.87 -13.43
C TYR A 18 2.13 -10.80 -14.54
N ASP A 19 2.99 -9.79 -14.36
CA ASP A 19 3.21 -8.69 -15.31
C ASP A 19 1.92 -7.98 -15.77
N ARG A 20 0.92 -7.91 -14.88
CA ARG A 20 -0.35 -7.24 -15.14
C ARG A 20 -0.28 -5.79 -14.69
N PRO A 21 -0.92 -4.86 -15.42
CA PRO A 21 -0.98 -3.48 -15.00
C PRO A 21 -1.65 -3.36 -13.63
N VAL A 22 -1.01 -2.65 -12.71
CA VAL A 22 -1.58 -2.32 -11.40
C VAL A 22 -2.57 -1.17 -11.57
N PRO A 23 -3.87 -1.35 -11.26
CA PRO A 23 -4.83 -0.26 -11.34
C PRO A 23 -4.49 0.84 -10.34
N LYS A 24 -4.52 2.11 -10.79
CA LYS A 24 -4.28 3.29 -9.93
C LYS A 24 -5.19 3.32 -8.69
N GLU A 25 -6.41 2.81 -8.82
CA GLU A 25 -7.37 2.71 -7.72
C GLU A 25 -6.85 1.87 -6.54
N LEU A 26 -6.08 0.81 -6.80
CA LEU A 26 -5.50 0.00 -5.73
C LEU A 26 -4.43 0.78 -4.97
N LEU A 27 -3.61 1.58 -5.67
CA LEU A 27 -2.60 2.43 -5.06
C LEU A 27 -3.26 3.51 -4.18
N ILE A 28 -4.33 4.15 -4.68
CA ILE A 28 -5.11 5.13 -3.91
C ILE A 28 -5.71 4.48 -2.66
N LYS A 29 -6.28 3.27 -2.78
CA LYS A 29 -6.84 2.55 -1.64
C LYS A 29 -5.81 2.22 -0.57
N VAL A 30 -4.57 1.87 -0.94
CA VAL A 30 -3.48 1.68 0.03
C VAL A 30 -3.19 2.97 0.77
N LEU A 31 -3.02 4.09 0.06
CA LEU A 31 -2.72 5.39 0.66
C LEU A 31 -3.82 5.84 1.64
N VAL A 32 -5.08 5.74 1.21
CA VAL A 32 -6.24 6.11 2.05
C VAL A 32 -6.32 5.22 3.30
N LEU A 33 -6.10 3.91 3.18
CA LEU A 33 -6.13 3.03 4.34
C LEU A 33 -4.95 3.26 5.30
N ASN A 34 -3.76 3.55 4.78
CA ASN A 34 -2.61 3.92 5.59
C ASN A 34 -2.90 5.20 6.39
N MET A 35 -3.41 6.23 5.71
CA MET A 35 -3.82 7.50 6.34
C MET A 35 -4.87 7.27 7.44
N LYS A 36 -5.94 6.50 7.16
CA LYS A 36 -6.98 6.21 8.16
C LYS A 36 -6.48 5.42 9.37
N ILE A 37 -5.50 4.55 9.19
CA ILE A 37 -4.86 3.83 10.30
C ILE A 37 -4.12 4.83 11.19
N ASN A 38 -3.34 5.72 10.59
CA ASN A 38 -2.60 6.76 11.32
C ASN A 38 -3.54 7.75 12.03
N GLU A 39 -4.60 8.22 11.37
CA GLU A 39 -5.61 9.12 11.97
C GLU A 39 -6.34 8.49 13.16
N ALA A 40 -6.49 7.16 13.17
CA ALA A 40 -7.06 6.43 14.28
C ALA A 40 -6.06 6.18 15.43
N GLY A 41 -4.83 6.71 15.35
CA GLY A 41 -3.75 6.43 16.29
C GLY A 41 -3.26 4.97 16.25
N GLY A 42 -3.61 4.24 15.19
CA GLY A 42 -3.16 2.88 14.97
C GLY A 42 -1.90 2.85 14.12
N GLU A 43 -1.29 1.66 14.04
CA GLU A 43 -0.13 1.43 13.19
C GLU A 43 -0.42 0.34 12.15
N VAL A 44 0.22 0.48 10.98
CA VAL A 44 0.28 -0.59 10.00
C VAL A 44 1.14 -1.73 10.58
N ASN A 45 0.63 -2.95 10.55
CA ASN A 45 1.39 -4.09 11.07
C ASN A 45 2.62 -4.42 10.19
N GLU A 46 3.60 -5.12 10.76
CA GLU A 46 4.86 -5.45 10.09
C GLU A 46 4.65 -6.17 8.75
N ARG A 47 3.68 -7.10 8.68
CA ARG A 47 3.37 -7.83 7.46
C ARG A 47 2.90 -6.92 6.31
N ASN A 48 2.11 -5.90 6.63
CA ASN A 48 1.66 -4.92 5.66
C ASN A 48 2.79 -3.94 5.29
N LYS A 49 3.64 -3.54 6.26
CA LYS A 49 4.83 -2.73 5.98
C LYS A 49 5.76 -3.42 4.97
N GLU A 50 6.02 -4.72 5.14
CA GLU A 50 6.81 -5.52 4.20
C GLU A 50 6.21 -5.51 2.79
N LEU A 51 4.89 -5.71 2.67
CA LEU A 51 4.22 -5.68 1.38
C LEU A 51 4.18 -4.28 0.74
N MET A 52 4.14 -3.22 1.55
CA MET A 52 4.20 -1.84 1.07
C MET A 52 5.57 -1.48 0.48
N LYS A 53 6.66 -2.16 0.89
CA LYS A 53 7.98 -1.97 0.24
C LYS A 53 7.95 -2.29 -1.25
N VAL A 54 7.13 -3.25 -1.67
CA VAL A 54 6.93 -3.60 -3.09
C VAL A 54 6.26 -2.46 -3.87
N LEU A 55 5.55 -1.55 -3.19
CA LEU A 55 4.89 -0.39 -3.80
C LEU A 55 5.82 0.79 -4.02
N SER A 56 6.99 0.84 -3.36
CA SER A 56 8.00 1.89 -3.52
C SER A 56 8.25 2.23 -4.98
N ASP A 57 8.34 1.20 -5.82
CA ASP A 57 8.77 1.35 -7.22
C ASP A 57 7.60 1.69 -8.15
N LEU A 58 6.36 1.54 -7.67
CA LEU A 58 5.13 1.81 -8.39
C LEU A 58 4.54 3.18 -8.08
N LEU A 59 4.92 3.76 -6.94
CA LEU A 59 4.39 5.04 -6.51
C LEU A 59 5.14 6.18 -7.21
N PRO A 60 4.40 7.20 -7.72
CA PRO A 60 5.03 8.42 -8.19
C PRO A 60 5.91 9.01 -7.10
N SER A 61 6.98 9.72 -7.48
CA SER A 61 7.96 10.31 -6.56
C SER A 61 7.32 11.10 -5.42
N SER A 62 6.24 11.84 -5.73
CA SER A 62 5.46 12.63 -4.78
C SER A 62 4.76 11.84 -3.67
N PHE A 63 4.58 10.53 -3.83
CA PHE A 63 3.95 9.66 -2.83
C PHE A 63 4.95 8.87 -1.97
N LYS A 64 6.22 8.79 -2.39
CA LYS A 64 7.27 8.09 -1.63
C LYS A 64 7.61 8.82 -0.33
N GLU A 65 7.57 10.15 -0.36
CA GLU A 65 7.81 11.01 0.80
C GLU A 65 6.79 10.79 1.92
N ALA A 66 5.51 10.53 1.57
CA ALA A 66 4.44 10.32 2.54
C ALA A 66 4.48 8.95 3.27
N ILE A 67 5.27 7.99 2.78
CA ILE A 67 5.39 6.64 3.37
C ILE A 67 6.69 6.50 4.19
N SER A 68 7.66 7.40 3.97
CA SER A 68 9.00 7.33 4.56
C SER A 68 9.19 8.21 5.81
N SER A 69 8.16 8.98 6.19
CA SER A 69 8.12 9.79 7.40
C SER A 69 7.28 9.12 8.49
#